data_AF-A0A4Y2EF84-F1
#
_entry.id   AF-A0A4Y2EF84-F1
#
_cell.length_a   1.000
_cell.length_b   1.000
_cell.length_c   1.000
_cell.angle_alpha   90.00
_cell.angle_beta   90.00
_cell.angle_gamma   90.00
#
_symmetry.space_group_name_H-M   'P 1'
#
loop_
_entity.id
_entity.type
_entity.pdbx_description
1 polymer ?
#
loop_
_entity_poly.entity_id
_entity_poly.type
_entity_poly.pdbx_seq_one_letter_code
_entity_poly.pdbx_strand_id
1 'polypeptide(L)'
;MHQNGNKIIMMLWLTLSCRFHTNAAENNAKILWDKIKSTFTGQTEDRKLDTGKELKNLQINSNELPNDYIARARGIATKCNSLGLDASPRELVYYTVRDLKGKFVKVRDILKTQRD
;
A
#
# COMPACT_ATOMS: atom_id res chain seq x y z
N MET A 1 2.07 26.30 10.46
CA MET A 1 1.84 24.83 10.54
C MET A 1 2.97 23.98 9.92
N HIS A 2 4.19 24.50 9.76
CA HIS A 2 5.27 23.85 8.99
C HIS A 2 6.23 22.93 9.77
N GLN A 3 6.09 22.81 11.11
CA GLN A 3 7.08 22.11 11.93
C GLN A 3 6.80 20.60 12.13
N ASN A 4 5.57 20.12 11.94
CA ASN A 4 5.23 18.71 12.14
C ASN A 4 5.67 17.80 10.98
N GLY A 5 5.66 18.29 9.74
CA GLY A 5 6.14 17.53 8.58
C GLY A 5 7.63 17.20 8.68
N ASN A 6 8.45 18.18 9.07
CA ASN A 6 9.90 18.00 9.21
C ASN A 6 10.27 17.00 10.32
N LYS A 7 9.53 17.00 11.44
CA LYS A 7 9.73 16.01 12.51
C LYS A 7 9.40 14.59 12.07
N ILE A 8 8.33 14.38 11.31
CA ILE A 8 7.95 13.06 10.79
C ILE A 8 8.98 12.56 9.77
N ILE A 9 9.44 13.44 8.87
CA ILE A 9 10.49 13.12 7.90
C ILE A 9 11.79 12.73 8.62
N MET A 10 12.19 13.50 9.64
CA MET A 10 13.39 13.24 10.45
C MET A 10 13.28 11.95 11.27
N MET A 11 12.09 11.60 11.75
CA MET A 11 11.83 10.37 12.52
C MET A 11 11.76 9.12 11.64
N LEU A 12 11.19 9.22 10.43
CA LEU A 12 11.31 8.18 9.39
C LEU A 12 12.77 7.98 8.98
N TRP A 13 13.52 9.07 8.80
CA TRP A 13 14.95 9.06 8.53
C TRP A 13 15.75 8.29 9.60
N LEU A 14 15.57 8.63 10.88
CA LEU A 14 16.23 7.96 12.01
C LEU A 14 15.92 6.46 12.05
N THR A 15 14.68 6.08 11.76
CA THR A 15 14.23 4.67 11.80
C THR A 15 14.80 3.85 10.63
N LEU A 16 14.87 4.44 9.42
CA LEU A 16 15.50 3.82 8.26
C LEU A 16 17.02 3.73 8.45
N SER A 17 17.68 4.78 8.96
CA SER A 17 19.11 4.77 9.28
C SER A 17 19.49 3.77 10.38
N CYS A 18 18.59 3.44 11.31
CA CYS A 18 18.81 2.38 12.31
C CYS A 18 18.84 0.97 11.70
N ARG A 19 18.04 0.70 10.64
CA ARG A 19 18.02 -0.63 10.01
C ARG A 19 19.23 -0.92 9.12
N PHE A 20 20.05 0.08 8.81
CA PHE A 20 21.26 -0.05 7.98
C PHE A 20 22.57 0.15 8.76
N HIS A 21 22.54 0.13 10.09
CA HIS A 21 23.73 0.38 10.89
C HIS A 21 24.75 -0.78 10.82
N THR A 22 25.80 -0.57 10.04
CA THR A 22 27.15 -1.04 10.40
C THR A 22 28.02 0.19 10.60
N ASN A 23 28.53 0.36 11.82
CA ASN A 23 29.34 1.50 12.26
C ASN A 23 30.54 1.76 11.33
N ALA A 24 30.62 2.98 10.76
CA ALA A 24 31.86 3.77 10.59
C ALA A 24 31.54 5.08 9.85
N ALA A 25 32.16 6.18 10.27
CA ALA A 25 32.40 7.51 9.68
C ALA A 25 31.58 8.03 8.47
N GLU A 26 31.31 9.34 8.46
CA GLU A 26 30.55 10.16 7.48
C GLU A 26 30.62 9.77 5.98
N ASN A 27 31.71 9.18 5.51
CA ASN A 27 31.81 8.60 4.16
C ASN A 27 30.78 7.48 3.92
N ASN A 28 30.48 6.65 4.92
CA ASN A 28 29.42 5.65 4.83
C ASN A 28 28.03 6.28 4.86
N ALA A 29 27.87 7.45 5.49
CA ALA A 29 26.58 8.16 5.50
C ALA A 29 26.24 8.69 4.11
N LYS A 30 27.22 9.25 3.37
CA LYS A 30 27.02 9.68 1.98
C LYS A 30 26.74 8.52 1.03
N ILE A 31 27.51 7.43 1.15
CA ILE A 31 27.31 6.22 0.34
C ILE A 31 25.94 5.57 0.65
N LEU A 32 25.55 5.52 1.92
CA LEU A 32 24.24 5.02 2.34
C LEU A 32 23.12 5.93 1.83
N TRP A 33 23.31 7.25 1.88
CA TRP A 33 22.36 8.22 1.33
C TRP A 33 22.18 8.03 -0.17
N ASP A 34 23.26 7.94 -0.94
CA ASP A 34 23.19 7.73 -2.39
C ASP A 34 22.55 6.38 -2.74
N LYS A 35 22.75 5.35 -1.90
CA LYS A 35 22.12 4.03 -2.06
C LYS A 35 20.63 4.04 -1.71
N ILE A 36 20.22 4.70 -0.63
CA ILE A 36 18.80 4.90 -0.29
C ILE A 36 18.14 5.71 -1.40
N LYS A 37 18.77 6.79 -1.82
CA LYS A 37 18.29 7.63 -2.91
C LYS A 37 18.13 6.79 -4.17
N SER A 38 19.14 6.07 -4.65
CA SER A 38 19.00 5.24 -5.86
C SER A 38 17.97 4.11 -5.74
N THR A 39 17.80 3.55 -4.53
CA THR A 39 16.83 2.47 -4.28
C THR A 39 15.38 2.97 -4.26
N PHE A 40 15.16 4.17 -3.71
CA PHE A 40 13.82 4.72 -3.49
C PHE A 40 13.49 5.92 -4.40
N THR A 41 14.40 6.34 -5.28
CA THR A 41 14.10 7.32 -6.33
C THR A 41 13.44 6.63 -7.51
N GLY A 42 12.18 6.97 -7.75
CA GLY A 42 11.52 6.62 -9.00
C GLY A 42 10.01 6.67 -8.86
N GLN A 43 9.36 7.17 -9.91
CA GLN A 43 7.90 7.17 -10.01
C GLN A 43 7.29 5.77 -9.79
N THR A 44 8.05 4.70 -10.04
CA THR A 44 7.58 3.32 -9.86
C THR A 44 7.33 2.97 -8.39
N GLU A 45 8.20 3.35 -7.46
CA GLU A 45 7.99 3.06 -6.03
C GLU A 45 6.85 3.91 -5.46
N ASP A 46 6.76 5.18 -5.84
CA ASP A 46 5.63 6.05 -5.49
C ASP A 46 4.30 5.47 -6.01
N ARG A 47 4.28 5.01 -7.28
CA ARG A 47 3.10 4.34 -7.87
C ARG A 47 2.73 3.06 -7.13
N LYS A 48 3.70 2.29 -6.61
CA LYS A 48 3.41 1.13 -5.76
C LYS A 48 2.72 1.58 -4.48
N LEU A 49 3.24 2.59 -3.80
CA LEU A 49 2.62 3.11 -2.57
C LEU A 49 1.19 3.61 -2.82
N ASP A 50 0.99 4.38 -3.89
CA ASP A 50 -0.33 4.90 -4.26
C ASP A 50 -1.32 3.78 -4.61
N THR A 51 -0.91 2.82 -5.44
CA THR A 51 -1.78 1.70 -5.84
C THR A 51 -2.08 0.78 -4.65
N GLY A 52 -1.09 0.53 -3.79
CA GLY A 52 -1.29 -0.22 -2.55
C GLY A 52 -2.25 0.48 -1.60
N LYS A 53 -2.20 1.82 -1.53
CA LYS A 53 -3.15 2.63 -0.77
C LYS A 53 -4.56 2.62 -1.38
N GLU A 54 -4.68 2.66 -2.71
CA GLU A 54 -5.96 2.52 -3.42
C GLU A 54 -6.62 1.17 -3.08
N LEU A 55 -5.87 0.06 -3.16
CA LEU A 55 -6.38 -1.28 -2.82
C LEU A 55 -6.80 -1.37 -1.35
N LYS A 56 -5.95 -0.89 -0.43
CA LYS A 56 -6.22 -0.94 1.01
C LYS A 56 -7.35 -0.03 1.47
N ASN A 57 -7.76 0.93 0.65
CA ASN A 57 -8.88 1.83 0.93
C ASN A 57 -10.05 1.59 -0.03
N LEU A 58 -10.04 0.47 -0.76
CA LEU A 58 -11.15 0.07 -1.62
C LEU A 58 -12.43 -0.06 -0.78
N GLN A 59 -13.44 0.68 -1.21
CA GLN A 59 -14.78 0.76 -0.64
C GLN A 59 -15.78 0.93 -1.79
N ILE A 60 -17.00 0.44 -1.60
CA ILE A 60 -18.08 0.64 -2.58
C ILE A 60 -18.66 2.04 -2.39
N ASN A 61 -18.77 2.81 -3.47
CA ASN A 61 -19.38 4.13 -3.38
C ASN A 61 -20.91 3.99 -3.27
N SER A 62 -21.59 4.94 -2.63
CA SER A 62 -23.05 4.87 -2.38
C SER A 62 -23.89 4.74 -3.65
N ASN A 63 -23.41 5.26 -4.77
CA ASN A 63 -24.11 5.29 -6.06
C ASN A 63 -23.48 4.36 -7.11
N GLU A 64 -22.46 3.58 -6.74
CA GLU A 64 -21.75 2.69 -7.66
C GLU A 64 -22.48 1.36 -7.79
N LEU A 65 -22.65 0.88 -9.03
CA LEU A 65 -23.23 -0.43 -9.25
C LEU A 65 -22.22 -1.51 -8.84
N PRO A 66 -22.68 -2.66 -8.31
CA PRO A 66 -21.80 -3.76 -7.92
C PRO A 66 -20.85 -4.24 -9.03
N ASN A 67 -21.31 -4.23 -10.29
CA ASN A 67 -20.48 -4.63 -11.44
C ASN A 67 -19.35 -3.64 -11.69
N ASP A 68 -19.65 -2.33 -11.58
CA ASP A 68 -18.65 -1.26 -11.73
C ASP A 68 -17.61 -1.33 -10.60
N TYR A 69 -18.07 -1.61 -9.37
CA TYR A 69 -17.21 -1.84 -8.22
C TYR A 69 -16.24 -3.01 -8.44
N ILE A 70 -16.74 -4.15 -8.93
CA ILE A 70 -15.92 -5.34 -9.23
C ILE A 70 -14.93 -5.03 -10.37
N ALA A 71 -15.36 -4.33 -11.41
CA ALA A 71 -14.50 -3.92 -12.52
C ALA A 71 -13.36 -3.01 -12.02
N ARG A 72 -13.67 -2.05 -11.14
CA ARG A 72 -12.67 -1.18 -10.51
C ARG A 72 -11.69 -1.94 -9.62
N ALA A 73 -12.18 -2.86 -8.79
CA ALA A 73 -11.35 -3.73 -7.97
C ALA A 73 -10.36 -4.55 -8.82
N ARG A 74 -10.84 -5.11 -9.95
CA ARG A 74 -9.98 -5.81 -10.93
C ARG A 74 -8.97 -4.88 -11.57
N GLY A 75 -9.35 -3.66 -11.92
CA GLY A 75 -8.44 -2.65 -12.48
C GLY A 75 -7.27 -2.33 -11.53
N ILE A 76 -7.56 -2.14 -10.24
CA ILE A 76 -6.54 -1.91 -9.21
C ILE A 76 -5.65 -3.16 -9.05
N ALA A 77 -6.22 -4.37 -9.05
CA ALA A 77 -5.45 -5.61 -8.96
C ALA A 77 -4.46 -5.77 -10.14
N THR A 78 -4.91 -5.49 -11.37
CA THR A 78 -4.04 -5.51 -12.55
C THR A 78 -2.91 -4.48 -12.43
N LYS A 79 -3.21 -3.28 -11.93
CA LYS A 79 -2.22 -2.22 -11.69
C LYS A 79 -1.20 -2.62 -10.62
N CYS A 80 -1.63 -3.29 -9.54
CA CYS A 80 -0.72 -3.88 -8.55
C CYS A 80 0.24 -4.88 -9.23
N ASN A 81 -0.31 -5.81 -10.01
CA ASN A 81 0.49 -6.83 -10.68
C ASN A 81 1.50 -6.23 -11.67
N SER A 82 1.11 -5.23 -12.47
CA SER A 82 2.04 -4.57 -13.40
C SER A 82 3.14 -3.79 -12.70
N LEU A 83 2.93 -3.40 -11.44
CA LEU A 83 3.93 -2.73 -10.61
C LEU A 83 4.73 -3.72 -9.74
N GLY A 84 4.49 -5.03 -9.82
CA GLY A 84 5.15 -6.02 -8.96
C GLY A 84 4.73 -5.93 -7.48
N LEU A 85 3.56 -5.36 -7.19
CA LEU A 85 2.88 -5.51 -5.91
C LEU A 85 2.19 -6.87 -5.90
N ASP A 86 2.84 -7.84 -5.29
CA ASP A 86 2.31 -9.20 -5.18
C ASP A 86 1.23 -9.24 -4.09
N ALA A 87 0.02 -8.77 -4.44
CA ALA A 87 -1.16 -8.94 -3.61
C ALA A 87 -1.69 -10.35 -3.85
N SER A 88 -1.69 -11.18 -2.82
CA SER A 88 -2.19 -12.54 -2.93
C SER A 88 -3.67 -12.54 -3.38
N PRO A 89 -4.14 -13.58 -4.08
CA PRO A 89 -5.56 -13.72 -4.41
C PRO A 89 -6.47 -13.56 -3.18
N ARG A 90 -5.98 -14.01 -2.02
CA ARG A 90 -6.67 -13.89 -0.74
C ARG A 90 -6.80 -12.44 -0.26
N GLU A 91 -5.75 -11.63 -0.39
CA GLU A 91 -5.80 -10.21 -0.06
C GLU A 91 -6.75 -9.45 -0.98
N LEU A 92 -6.73 -9.75 -2.28
CA LEU A 92 -7.64 -9.12 -3.25
C LEU A 92 -9.10 -9.39 -2.90
N VAL A 93 -9.45 -10.63 -2.55
CA VAL A 93 -10.80 -10.98 -2.09
C VAL A 93 -11.14 -10.24 -0.80
N TYR A 94 -10.23 -10.21 0.17
CA TYR A 94 -10.45 -9.52 1.44
C TYR A 94 -10.75 -8.03 1.27
N TYR A 95 -9.90 -7.30 0.52
CA TYR A 95 -10.07 -5.86 0.32
C TYR A 95 -11.33 -5.53 -0.48
N THR A 96 -11.72 -6.39 -1.41
CA THR A 96 -12.95 -6.22 -2.21
C THR A 96 -14.21 -6.47 -1.39
N VAL A 97 -14.20 -7.46 -0.48
CA VAL A 97 -15.43 -7.95 0.17
C VAL A 97 -15.71 -7.27 1.50
N ARG A 98 -14.69 -6.81 2.23
CA ARG A 98 -14.82 -6.32 3.62
C ARG A 98 -15.81 -5.17 3.80
N ASP A 99 -15.95 -4.31 2.79
CA ASP A 99 -16.80 -3.11 2.86
C ASP A 99 -18.17 -3.30 2.20
N LEU A 100 -18.46 -4.50 1.70
CA LEU A 100 -19.80 -4.83 1.20
C LEU A 100 -20.83 -4.74 2.34
N LYS A 101 -21.86 -3.92 2.11
CA LYS A 101 -22.93 -3.59 3.05
C LYS A 101 -24.32 -3.86 2.42
N GLY A 102 -25.37 -3.72 3.21
CA GLY A 102 -26.74 -3.94 2.77
C GLY A 102 -26.98 -5.38 2.30
N LYS A 103 -27.50 -5.53 1.07
CA LYS A 103 -27.86 -6.85 0.50
C LYS A 103 -26.70 -7.82 0.33
N PHE A 104 -25.45 -7.35 0.39
CA PHE A 104 -24.25 -8.16 0.20
C PHE A 104 -23.61 -8.65 1.51
N VAL A 105 -24.18 -8.29 2.66
CA VAL A 105 -23.69 -8.71 3.99
C VAL A 105 -23.58 -10.22 4.11
N LYS A 106 -24.56 -10.97 3.60
CA LYS A 106 -24.56 -12.44 3.64
C LYS A 106 -23.39 -13.05 2.85
N VAL A 107 -23.10 -12.50 1.67
CA VAL A 107 -21.96 -12.92 0.84
C VAL A 107 -20.63 -12.61 1.54
N ARG A 108 -20.53 -11.41 2.13
CA ARG A 108 -19.37 -11.02 2.93
C ARG A 108 -19.12 -11.97 4.09
N ASP A 109 -20.18 -12.36 4.80
CA ASP A 109 -20.05 -13.20 5.99
C ASP A 109 -19.67 -14.65 5.61
N ILE A 110 -20.20 -15.20 4.51
CA ILE A 110 -19.78 -16.51 3.96
C ILE A 110 -18.28 -16.50 3.61
N LEU A 111 -17.82 -15.45 2.93
CA LEU A 111 -16.41 -15.31 2.53
C LEU A 111 -15.49 -15.04 3.74
N LYS A 112 -16.02 -14.43 4.81
CA LYS A 112 -15.32 -14.29 6.09
C LYS A 112 -15.23 -15.60 6.86
N THR A 113 -16.25 -16.46 6.83
CA THR A 113 -16.24 -17.74 7.57
C THR A 113 -15.29 -18.78 7.00
N GLN A 114 -14.82 -18.65 5.75
CA GLN A 114 -13.71 -19.46 5.22
C GLN A 114 -12.32 -19.00 5.70
N ARG A 115 -12.29 -18.10 6.69
CA ARG A 115 -11.06 -17.57 7.27
C ARG A 115 -10.56 -18.37 8.47
N ASP A 116 -11.47 -19.04 9.17
CA ASP A 116 -11.22 -19.80 10.39
C ASP A 116 -10.79 -21.25 10.08
#